data_AF-A0A534JU91-F1
#
_entry.id   AF-A0A534JU91-F1
#
_cell.length_a   1.000
_cell.length_b   1.000
_cell.length_c   1.000
_cell.angle_alpha   90.00
_cell.angle_beta   90.00
_cell.angle_gamma   90.00
#
_symmetry.space_group_name_H-M   'P 1'
#
loop_
_entity.id
_entity.type
_entity.pdbx_description
1 polymer ?
#
loop_
_entity_poly.entity_id
_entity_poly.type
_entity_poly.pdbx_seq_one_letter_code
_entity_poly.pdbx_strand_id
1 'polypeptide(L)'
;MVHVRCDPDPGGNLFRAPHWNARKHARGREGEFGRRGSRLGPRVPGRRSHSERLAEPTQRRGRGPPVTADPCARRGMPWPSRGRGGPPPGKASLPQPKEDAMTPRRILLPLLAGLLGFLFASGLAAAHAQYVSSTPAAGAILPTAPTNVSVTLSETIQSGTGTMRVTNESGVRFDVPPVTYAPDGRALSISLGLGGPGIYTVTWTAVSAVDGHFTAGSFSYGVQDKNGNVNGTVPGLSSTGAPISPLEVALRSIGFLGLAIALGIGVMANFMWLPAGRDPDARGARAYGLAFPILLNVSRIAAFAFAASMVGLFALATGLEGGLAAQGLLNSAYVQSVAVRVAIGVGLFVLFSRAFARSRTESPEKSAWTIQATIVLSLAAVVAASLGTHAAAVPVIAGIGVAADAAHFGGIGLWVGGLAGIVAIRNFLRQP
;
A
#
# COMPACT_ATOMS: atom_id res chain seq x y z
N MET A 1 -7.07 32.69 -59.67
CA MET A 1 -5.87 31.83 -59.73
C MET A 1 -6.13 30.65 -58.83
N VAL A 2 -6.01 29.46 -59.37
CA VAL A 2 -6.67 28.22 -58.92
C VAL A 2 -5.61 27.20 -58.47
N HIS A 3 -6.02 26.36 -57.52
CA HIS A 3 -5.50 25.04 -57.11
C HIS A 3 -4.45 24.91 -56.00
N VAL A 4 -4.96 24.38 -54.88
CA VAL A 4 -4.36 23.41 -53.96
C VAL A 4 -3.79 22.20 -54.72
N ARG A 5 -2.63 21.69 -54.29
CA ARG A 5 -2.32 20.25 -54.30
C ARG A 5 -1.19 19.86 -53.35
N CYS A 6 -1.46 18.83 -52.56
CA CYS A 6 -0.51 17.92 -51.92
C CYS A 6 0.23 17.10 -52.98
N ASP A 7 1.46 16.67 -52.70
CA ASP A 7 2.07 15.38 -53.09
C ASP A 7 3.55 15.31 -52.63
N PRO A 8 4.28 14.18 -52.72
CA PRO A 8 4.02 12.90 -52.06
C PRO A 8 5.33 12.31 -51.44
N ASP A 9 5.17 11.29 -50.61
CA ASP A 9 6.20 10.24 -50.45
C ASP A 9 5.91 9.16 -51.50
N PRO A 10 6.92 8.68 -52.25
CA PRO A 10 6.97 7.23 -52.45
C PRO A 10 8.38 6.63 -52.62
N GLY A 11 8.56 5.45 -52.03
CA GLY A 11 9.49 4.40 -52.51
C GLY A 11 10.68 4.18 -51.57
N GLY A 12 10.91 3.00 -50.99
CA GLY A 12 10.48 1.67 -51.39
C GLY A 12 11.71 0.75 -51.45
N ASN A 13 11.82 -0.12 -50.44
CA ASN A 13 12.63 -1.32 -50.23
C ASN A 13 13.38 -1.97 -51.42
N LEU A 14 14.46 -2.74 -51.13
CA LEU A 14 14.47 -4.22 -51.20
C LEU A 14 15.83 -4.91 -50.90
N PHE A 15 15.74 -6.00 -50.11
CA PHE A 15 16.52 -7.27 -50.05
C PHE A 15 18.05 -7.31 -49.77
N ARG A 16 18.49 -8.06 -48.75
CA ARG A 16 18.86 -9.51 -48.84
C ARG A 16 19.29 -10.12 -47.49
N ALA A 17 18.84 -11.36 -47.24
CA ALA A 17 19.37 -12.27 -46.21
C ALA A 17 20.59 -13.06 -46.74
N PRO A 18 21.42 -13.68 -45.88
CA PRO A 18 22.31 -14.75 -46.31
C PRO A 18 21.89 -16.13 -45.77
N HIS A 19 21.99 -17.09 -46.69
CA HIS A 19 21.79 -18.52 -46.55
C HIS A 19 22.99 -19.24 -45.90
N TRP A 20 22.65 -20.38 -45.32
CA TRP A 20 23.46 -21.53 -44.90
C TRP A 20 24.54 -22.02 -45.87
N ASN A 21 25.62 -22.55 -45.30
CA ASN A 21 26.39 -23.64 -45.91
C ASN A 21 26.98 -24.60 -44.86
N ALA A 22 26.81 -25.89 -45.12
CA ALA A 22 27.23 -27.02 -44.30
C ALA A 22 28.54 -27.65 -44.83
N ARG A 23 29.39 -28.18 -43.93
CA ARG A 23 30.31 -29.29 -44.23
C ARG A 23 30.48 -30.25 -43.04
N LYS A 24 30.02 -31.48 -43.30
CA LYS A 24 30.45 -32.84 -42.91
C LYS A 24 31.56 -33.01 -41.86
N HIS A 25 31.30 -33.89 -40.88
CA HIS A 25 32.08 -35.12 -40.63
C HIS A 25 31.18 -36.20 -40.01
N ALA A 26 31.45 -37.46 -40.39
CA ALA A 26 30.64 -38.65 -40.16
C ALA A 26 31.32 -39.66 -39.22
N ARG A 27 30.50 -40.51 -38.56
CA ARG A 27 30.64 -41.96 -38.20
C ARG A 27 29.73 -42.21 -36.99
N GLY A 28 28.63 -42.97 -37.09
CA GLY A 28 28.50 -44.44 -37.10
C GLY A 28 27.96 -44.86 -35.71
N ARG A 29 27.01 -45.79 -35.47
CA ARG A 29 26.38 -46.91 -36.18
C ARG A 29 25.05 -47.27 -35.47
N GLU A 30 24.15 -47.94 -36.22
CA GLU A 30 23.27 -49.11 -35.90
C GLU A 30 22.43 -49.10 -34.61
N GLY A 31 21.16 -49.50 -34.54
CA GLY A 31 20.12 -50.09 -35.43
C GLY A 31 18.78 -49.90 -34.69
N GLU A 32 17.62 -50.48 -34.98
CA GLU A 32 17.05 -51.35 -36.01
C GLU A 32 15.51 -51.33 -35.73
N PHE A 33 14.69 -51.49 -36.78
CA PHE A 33 13.28 -51.96 -36.80
C PHE A 33 12.20 -51.31 -35.90
N GLY A 34 10.98 -51.01 -36.34
CA GLY A 34 10.19 -51.16 -37.58
C GLY A 34 8.82 -50.49 -37.34
N ARG A 35 8.30 -49.68 -38.29
CA ARG A 35 7.21 -50.00 -39.27
C ARG A 35 5.96 -50.63 -38.62
N ARG A 36 4.70 -50.28 -38.91
CA ARG A 36 3.90 -49.53 -39.92
C ARG A 36 2.47 -49.46 -39.30
N GLY A 37 1.50 -48.65 -39.67
CA GLY A 37 1.22 -47.68 -40.75
C GLY A 37 -0.13 -47.01 -40.40
N SER A 38 -0.35 -45.71 -40.68
CA SER A 38 -0.90 -45.12 -41.93
C SER A 38 -2.34 -45.59 -42.25
N ARG A 39 -3.35 -44.77 -42.53
CA ARG A 39 -3.47 -43.67 -43.53
C ARG A 39 -4.73 -42.81 -43.26
N LEU A 40 -4.66 -41.48 -43.42
CA LEU A 40 -5.21 -40.62 -44.52
C LEU A 40 -6.75 -40.65 -44.66
N GLY A 41 -7.50 -39.55 -44.81
CA GLY A 41 -7.23 -38.15 -45.11
C GLY A 41 -8.56 -37.36 -45.28
N PRO A 42 -8.53 -36.05 -45.61
CA PRO A 42 -9.63 -35.10 -45.40
C PRO A 42 -10.29 -34.57 -46.70
N ARG A 43 -11.40 -33.81 -46.59
CA ARG A 43 -11.77 -32.64 -47.44
C ARG A 43 -13.08 -31.93 -47.01
N VAL A 44 -13.17 -30.65 -47.39
CA VAL A 44 -14.15 -29.56 -47.12
C VAL A 44 -14.64 -29.04 -48.51
N PRO A 45 -15.53 -28.02 -48.73
CA PRO A 45 -16.81 -27.55 -48.16
C PRO A 45 -17.99 -27.48 -49.19
N GLY A 46 -19.18 -27.05 -48.77
CA GLY A 46 -20.25 -26.54 -49.65
C GLY A 46 -21.07 -25.39 -49.03
N ARG A 47 -21.20 -24.28 -49.78
CA ARG A 47 -21.97 -23.03 -49.51
C ARG A 47 -23.24 -23.01 -50.36
N ARG A 48 -24.33 -22.39 -49.87
CA ARG A 48 -25.43 -21.60 -50.54
C ARG A 48 -26.47 -21.28 -49.44
N SER A 49 -26.71 -20.05 -48.94
CA SER A 49 -27.22 -18.77 -49.48
C SER A 49 -28.75 -18.68 -49.66
N HIS A 50 -29.42 -17.88 -48.80
CA HIS A 50 -30.55 -16.92 -49.00
C HIS A 50 -31.04 -16.50 -47.57
N SER A 51 -30.83 -15.28 -47.05
CA SER A 51 -31.56 -13.98 -47.24
C SER A 51 -33.09 -14.13 -47.07
N GLU A 52 -33.87 -13.44 -46.23
CA GLU A 52 -33.98 -12.03 -45.75
C GLU A 52 -34.64 -12.04 -44.34
N ARG A 53 -34.34 -11.23 -43.31
CA ARG A 53 -34.44 -9.77 -43.03
C ARG A 53 -35.86 -9.11 -43.11
N LEU A 54 -36.39 -8.85 -41.90
CA LEU A 54 -36.97 -7.60 -41.34
C LEU A 54 -38.33 -6.98 -41.80
N ALA A 55 -39.07 -6.57 -40.76
CA ALA A 55 -39.89 -5.35 -40.57
C ALA A 55 -41.35 -5.26 -41.08
N GLU A 56 -42.30 -5.24 -40.11
CA GLU A 56 -43.31 -4.20 -39.76
C GLU A 56 -43.93 -3.27 -40.85
N PRO A 57 -45.00 -2.50 -40.56
CA PRO A 57 -46.40 -2.83 -40.21
C PRO A 57 -47.39 -2.24 -41.25
N THR A 58 -48.68 -2.60 -41.20
CA THR A 58 -49.72 -1.79 -41.88
C THR A 58 -51.02 -1.65 -41.07
N GLN A 59 -51.33 -0.38 -40.80
CA GLN A 59 -52.60 0.16 -40.32
C GLN A 59 -53.66 0.21 -41.45
N ARG A 60 -54.93 0.31 -41.00
CA ARG A 60 -56.11 1.04 -41.54
C ARG A 60 -57.32 0.10 -41.63
N ARG A 61 -58.59 0.47 -41.38
CA ARG A 61 -59.29 1.69 -40.95
C ARG A 61 -60.77 1.29 -40.75
N GLY A 62 -61.49 1.96 -39.85
CA GLY A 62 -62.97 2.02 -39.81
C GLY A 62 -63.43 2.71 -38.52
N ARG A 63 -63.50 4.06 -38.49
CA ARG A 63 -64.69 4.94 -38.68
C ARG A 63 -65.80 4.75 -37.61
N GLY A 64 -66.00 5.81 -36.80
CA GLY A 64 -66.98 5.95 -35.69
C GLY A 64 -68.44 6.22 -36.14
N PRO A 65 -69.29 7.05 -35.45
CA PRO A 65 -68.96 8.15 -34.51
C PRO A 65 -69.96 8.26 -33.30
N PRO A 66 -70.36 9.44 -32.74
CA PRO A 66 -70.15 9.75 -31.31
C PRO A 66 -71.43 10.09 -30.51
N VAL A 67 -71.33 10.23 -29.18
CA VAL A 67 -72.30 11.02 -28.39
C VAL A 67 -71.58 11.81 -27.30
N THR A 68 -71.81 13.12 -27.30
CA THR A 68 -71.42 14.13 -26.29
C THR A 68 -72.68 14.80 -25.72
N ALA A 69 -72.49 15.55 -24.62
CA ALA A 69 -73.42 16.49 -23.96
C ALA A 69 -74.38 15.83 -22.93
N ASP A 70 -74.69 16.38 -21.75
CA ASP A 70 -74.37 17.67 -21.13
C ASP A 70 -74.81 17.65 -19.63
N PRO A 71 -74.53 18.71 -18.83
CA PRO A 71 -74.70 18.76 -17.38
C PRO A 71 -76.06 19.33 -16.95
N CYS A 72 -76.43 19.13 -15.67
CA CYS A 72 -77.51 19.88 -15.04
C CYS A 72 -77.12 20.39 -13.65
N ALA A 73 -77.04 21.72 -13.57
CA ALA A 73 -77.15 22.51 -12.37
C ALA A 73 -78.63 22.75 -12.03
N ARG A 74 -78.97 22.96 -10.74
CA ARG A 74 -79.76 24.11 -10.23
C ARG A 74 -80.21 23.97 -8.76
N ARG A 75 -79.81 25.00 -7.99
CA ARG A 75 -80.63 25.86 -7.07
C ARG A 75 -81.16 25.21 -5.77
N GLY A 76 -81.12 25.85 -4.60
CA GLY A 76 -80.63 27.16 -4.17
C GLY A 76 -81.20 27.50 -2.77
N MET A 77 -80.39 28.15 -1.91
CA MET A 77 -80.68 29.15 -0.83
C MET A 77 -81.82 28.87 0.22
N PRO A 78 -81.87 29.52 1.41
CA PRO A 78 -81.13 30.70 1.89
C PRO A 78 -80.54 30.63 3.33
N TRP A 79 -79.78 31.68 3.67
CA TRP A 79 -79.35 32.07 5.02
C TRP A 79 -80.52 32.39 5.97
N PRO A 80 -80.30 32.30 7.31
CA PRO A 80 -80.20 33.53 8.12
C PRO A 80 -79.13 33.37 9.24
N SER A 81 -78.23 34.33 9.47
CA SER A 81 -78.34 35.56 10.27
C SER A 81 -77.51 35.45 11.56
N ARG A 82 -76.96 36.60 11.96
CA ARG A 82 -75.95 36.78 13.01
C ARG A 82 -76.53 36.54 14.41
N GLY A 83 -75.78 35.85 15.26
CA GLY A 83 -75.98 35.80 16.72
C GLY A 83 -74.64 35.65 17.43
N ARG A 84 -74.27 36.64 18.26
CA ARG A 84 -73.07 36.67 19.09
C ARG A 84 -73.19 35.69 20.26
N GLY A 85 -72.09 35.09 20.68
CA GLY A 85 -71.93 34.61 22.06
C GLY A 85 -71.09 33.35 22.23
N GLY A 86 -69.87 33.51 22.77
CA GLY A 86 -69.09 32.43 23.39
C GLY A 86 -67.76 32.12 22.69
N PRO A 87 -66.59 32.39 23.31
CA PRO A 87 -65.34 31.82 22.82
C PRO A 87 -65.32 30.31 23.10
N PRO A 88 -64.80 29.46 22.18
CA PRO A 88 -64.56 28.06 22.47
C PRO A 88 -63.39 27.89 23.45
N PRO A 89 -63.31 26.78 24.20
CA PRO A 89 -62.32 26.59 25.25
C PRO A 89 -60.90 26.59 24.68
N GLY A 90 -60.00 27.26 25.42
CA GLY A 90 -58.61 27.45 25.05
C GLY A 90 -57.93 26.12 24.73
N LYS A 91 -57.36 26.04 23.53
CA LYS A 91 -56.33 25.05 23.23
C LYS A 91 -55.16 25.38 24.15
N ALA A 92 -54.85 24.46 25.07
CA ALA A 92 -53.62 24.50 25.83
C ALA A 92 -52.45 24.64 24.85
N SER A 93 -51.79 25.79 24.88
CA SER A 93 -50.52 26.02 24.20
C SER A 93 -49.50 25.10 24.86
N LEU A 94 -49.16 24.01 24.17
CA LEU A 94 -48.00 23.19 24.54
C LEU A 94 -46.77 24.12 24.58
N PRO A 95 -45.91 24.04 25.61
CA PRO A 95 -44.65 24.76 25.61
C PRO A 95 -43.84 24.27 24.42
N GLN A 96 -43.52 25.16 23.48
CA GLN A 96 -42.46 24.83 22.52
C GLN A 96 -41.14 24.76 23.29
N PRO A 97 -40.38 23.66 23.18
CA PRO A 97 -39.03 23.65 23.72
C PRO A 97 -38.26 24.72 22.96
N LYS A 98 -37.71 25.70 23.67
CA LYS A 98 -36.63 26.51 23.13
C LYS A 98 -35.49 25.54 22.85
N GLU A 99 -35.35 25.15 21.59
CA GLU A 99 -34.13 24.56 21.09
C GLU A 99 -33.06 25.65 21.13
N ASP A 100 -32.43 25.81 22.29
CA ASP A 100 -31.05 26.31 22.35
C ASP A 100 -30.15 25.19 21.81
N ALA A 101 -30.38 24.84 20.54
CA ALA A 101 -29.50 24.01 19.76
C ALA A 101 -28.20 24.80 19.63
N MET A 102 -27.25 24.52 20.51
CA MET A 102 -25.85 24.81 20.25
C MET A 102 -25.52 24.17 18.91
N THR A 103 -25.57 24.98 17.86
CA THR A 103 -25.24 24.56 16.51
C THR A 103 -23.89 23.85 16.56
N PRO A 104 -23.78 22.58 16.12
CA PRO A 104 -22.55 21.79 16.24
C PRO A 104 -21.35 22.49 15.57
N ARG A 105 -21.63 23.41 14.64
CA ARG A 105 -20.68 24.30 13.97
C ARG A 105 -19.89 25.23 14.92
N ARG A 106 -20.45 25.63 16.07
CA ARG A 106 -19.76 26.55 17.03
C ARG A 106 -18.72 25.85 17.89
N ILE A 107 -18.83 24.53 18.08
CA ILE A 107 -17.85 23.71 18.81
C ILE A 107 -16.83 23.11 17.83
N LEU A 108 -17.24 22.83 16.59
CA LEU A 108 -16.37 22.25 15.55
C LEU A 108 -15.20 23.16 15.16
N LEU A 109 -15.42 24.47 15.06
CA LEU A 109 -14.36 25.43 14.69
C LEU A 109 -13.24 25.54 15.74
N PRO A 110 -13.50 25.72 17.05
CA PRO A 110 -12.44 25.76 18.05
C PRO A 110 -11.78 24.39 18.24
N LEU A 111 -12.51 23.28 18.08
CA LEU A 111 -11.91 21.93 18.04
C LEU A 111 -10.97 21.75 16.84
N LEU A 112 -11.39 22.18 15.64
CA LEU A 112 -10.58 22.12 14.43
C LEU A 112 -9.37 23.05 14.52
N ALA A 113 -9.54 24.25 15.07
CA ALA A 113 -8.46 25.20 15.30
C ALA A 113 -7.49 24.72 16.39
N GLY A 114 -7.99 24.08 17.45
CA GLY A 114 -7.18 23.41 18.47
C GLY A 114 -6.41 22.22 17.89
N LEU A 115 -7.05 21.41 17.04
CA LEU A 115 -6.44 20.30 16.33
C LEU A 115 -5.35 20.79 15.35
N LEU A 116 -5.63 21.81 14.56
CA LEU A 116 -4.66 22.45 13.66
C LEU A 116 -3.49 23.05 14.45
N GLY A 117 -3.76 23.76 15.55
CA GLY A 117 -2.73 24.31 16.42
C GLY A 117 -1.82 23.24 17.02
N PHE A 118 -2.37 22.07 17.36
CA PHE A 118 -1.59 20.93 17.85
C PHE A 118 -0.75 20.27 16.76
N LEU A 119 -1.27 20.20 15.53
CA LEU A 119 -0.53 19.69 14.36
C LEU A 119 0.66 20.56 13.96
N PHE A 120 0.60 21.88 14.20
CA PHE A 120 1.71 22.81 13.93
C PHE A 120 2.73 22.91 15.09
N ALA A 121 2.44 22.30 16.25
CA ALA A 121 3.33 22.28 17.41
C ALA A 121 4.31 21.08 17.42
N SER A 122 4.32 20.25 16.38
CA SER A 122 5.27 19.14 16.27
C SER A 122 6.69 19.67 16.08
N GLY A 123 7.49 19.64 17.15
CA GLY A 123 8.93 19.88 17.04
C GLY A 123 9.60 18.84 16.13
N LEU A 124 10.79 19.18 15.62
CA LEU A 124 11.67 18.25 14.92
C LEU A 124 12.09 17.12 15.89
N ALA A 125 11.32 16.04 15.94
CA ALA A 125 11.70 14.85 16.67
C ALA A 125 12.80 14.12 15.89
N ALA A 126 13.99 14.01 16.47
CA ALA A 126 15.09 13.23 15.92
C ALA A 126 14.78 11.74 16.10
N ALA A 127 14.21 11.12 15.07
CA ALA A 127 13.50 9.84 15.21
C ALA A 127 14.18 8.67 14.49
N HIS A 128 15.49 8.73 14.26
CA HIS A 128 16.27 7.64 13.66
C HIS A 128 17.53 7.39 14.49
N ALA A 129 18.25 6.29 14.23
CA ALA A 129 19.58 6.02 14.76
C ALA A 129 20.63 7.06 14.25
N GLN A 130 20.60 8.25 14.83
CA GLN A 130 21.48 9.36 14.50
C GLN A 130 22.85 9.16 15.11
N TYR A 131 23.88 9.68 14.43
CA TYR A 131 25.22 9.75 14.98
C TYR A 131 25.22 10.56 16.28
N VAL A 132 25.78 9.98 17.35
CA VAL A 132 25.99 10.65 18.64
C VAL A 132 27.46 11.00 18.81
N SER A 133 28.34 10.03 18.62
CA SER A 133 29.79 10.21 18.78
C SER A 133 30.57 9.11 18.07
N SER A 134 31.88 9.30 17.93
CA SER A 134 32.82 8.28 17.46
C SER A 134 34.14 8.33 18.22
N THR A 135 34.84 7.22 18.23
CA THR A 135 36.25 7.15 18.61
C THR A 135 37.02 6.53 17.46
N PRO A 136 37.97 7.24 16.82
CA PRO A 136 38.32 8.64 17.03
C PRO A 136 37.15 9.61 16.79
N ALA A 137 37.19 10.78 17.43
CA ALA A 137 36.20 11.83 17.18
C ALA A 137 36.26 12.29 15.71
N ALA A 138 35.11 12.66 15.14
CA ALA A 138 35.06 13.20 13.80
C ALA A 138 35.95 14.46 13.66
N GLY A 139 36.83 14.47 12.67
CA GLY A 139 37.82 15.53 12.46
C GLY A 139 39.04 15.46 13.38
N ALA A 140 39.18 14.43 14.23
CA ALA A 140 40.31 14.32 15.15
C ALA A 140 41.65 14.16 14.40
N ILE A 141 42.70 14.77 14.94
CA ILE A 141 44.09 14.57 14.52
C ILE A 141 44.80 13.80 15.62
N LEU A 142 45.32 12.63 15.29
CA LEU A 142 45.93 11.69 16.23
C LEU A 142 47.45 11.64 16.04
N PRO A 143 48.24 11.55 17.13
CA PRO A 143 49.68 11.37 17.03
C PRO A 143 50.07 9.98 16.51
N THR A 144 49.21 8.98 16.72
CA THR A 144 49.44 7.58 16.34
C THR A 144 48.18 6.96 15.77
N ALA A 145 48.33 6.04 14.81
CA ALA A 145 47.20 5.32 14.23
C ALA A 145 46.48 4.49 15.32
N PRO A 146 45.14 4.58 15.43
CA PRO A 146 44.38 3.79 16.38
C PRO A 146 44.28 2.33 15.89
N THR A 147 44.02 1.40 16.82
CA THR A 147 43.81 -0.02 16.51
C THR A 147 42.35 -0.37 16.21
N ASN A 148 41.42 0.54 16.51
CA ASN A 148 39.99 0.38 16.27
C ASN A 148 39.32 1.71 15.94
N VAL A 149 38.11 1.62 15.39
CA VAL A 149 37.18 2.73 15.23
C VAL A 149 35.83 2.30 15.75
N SER A 150 35.12 3.22 16.41
CA SER A 150 33.76 3.01 16.91
C SER A 150 32.85 4.20 16.58
N VAL A 151 31.56 3.91 16.39
CA VAL A 151 30.49 4.89 16.19
C VAL A 151 29.34 4.55 17.14
N THR A 152 28.88 5.53 17.91
CA THR A 152 27.74 5.43 18.82
C THR A 152 26.53 6.16 18.23
N LEU A 153 25.36 5.52 18.27
CA LEU A 153 24.11 6.02 17.74
C LEU A 153 23.07 6.33 18.84
N SER A 154 22.04 7.10 18.47
CA SER A 154 20.94 7.49 19.36
C SER A 154 19.99 6.34 19.70
N GLU A 155 20.03 5.25 18.94
CA GLU A 155 19.17 4.08 19.10
C GLU A 155 19.99 2.78 19.04
N THR A 156 19.41 1.70 19.56
CA THR A 156 19.99 0.36 19.45
C THR A 156 19.99 -0.11 17.99
N ILE A 157 21.06 -0.78 17.58
CA ILE A 157 21.29 -1.25 16.21
C ILE A 157 20.78 -2.69 16.08
N GLN A 158 20.10 -2.99 14.98
CA GLN A 158 19.72 -4.34 14.61
C GLN A 158 20.98 -5.16 14.35
N SER A 159 21.21 -6.17 15.18
CA SER A 159 22.37 -7.05 15.09
C SER A 159 22.53 -7.63 13.68
N GLY A 160 23.77 -7.69 13.20
CA GLY A 160 24.11 -8.22 11.87
C GLY A 160 23.87 -7.27 10.68
N THR A 161 23.25 -6.10 10.88
CA THR A 161 22.97 -5.14 9.80
C THR A 161 23.97 -3.98 9.69
N GLY A 162 24.75 -3.75 10.76
CA GLY A 162 25.75 -2.70 10.82
C GLY A 162 26.95 -3.00 9.93
N THR A 163 27.38 -2.01 9.14
CA THR A 163 28.61 -2.08 8.37
C THR A 163 29.52 -0.92 8.71
N MET A 164 30.83 -1.15 8.67
CA MET A 164 31.84 -0.11 8.81
C MET A 164 32.96 -0.38 7.82
N ARG A 165 33.45 0.67 7.16
CA ARG A 165 34.59 0.62 6.25
C ARG A 165 35.51 1.79 6.54
N VAL A 166 36.82 1.53 6.53
CA VAL A 166 37.84 2.55 6.79
C VAL A 166 38.81 2.57 5.64
N THR A 167 38.92 3.72 4.96
CA THR A 167 39.78 3.91 3.78
C THR A 167 40.69 5.12 3.93
N ASN A 168 41.89 5.06 3.39
CA ASN A 168 42.73 6.25 3.25
C ASN A 168 42.36 7.07 2.00
N GLU A 169 43.09 8.17 1.76
CA GLU A 169 42.90 9.05 0.59
C GLU A 169 43.07 8.35 -0.77
N SER A 170 43.88 7.29 -0.85
CA SER A 170 44.03 6.50 -2.08
C SER A 170 42.95 5.42 -2.26
N GLY A 171 41.94 5.37 -1.36
CA GLY A 171 40.85 4.39 -1.39
C GLY A 171 41.24 2.99 -0.89
N VAL A 172 42.43 2.82 -0.33
CA VAL A 172 42.90 1.55 0.25
C VAL A 172 42.18 1.30 1.57
N ARG A 173 41.68 0.08 1.77
CA ARG A 173 40.96 -0.33 2.99
C ARG A 173 41.92 -0.72 4.11
N PHE A 174 41.58 -0.33 5.33
CA PHE A 174 42.30 -0.63 6.57
C PHE A 174 41.42 -1.33 7.61
N ASP A 175 40.14 -1.49 7.35
CA ASP A 175 39.23 -2.19 8.24
C ASP A 175 39.44 -3.72 8.22
N VAL A 176 39.34 -4.34 9.39
CA VAL A 176 39.50 -5.78 9.61
C VAL A 176 38.19 -6.32 10.21
N PRO A 177 37.31 -6.94 9.39
CA PRO A 177 36.07 -7.54 9.84
C PRO A 177 36.28 -8.63 10.91
N PRO A 178 35.25 -8.95 11.73
CA PRO A 178 33.87 -8.47 11.66
C PRO A 178 33.64 -7.14 12.38
N VAL A 179 32.51 -6.50 12.08
CA VAL A 179 31.94 -5.44 12.93
C VAL A 179 31.45 -6.06 14.23
N THR A 180 31.73 -5.40 15.34
CA THR A 180 31.30 -5.78 16.69
C THR A 180 30.35 -4.73 17.26
N TYR A 181 29.51 -5.14 18.20
CA TYR A 181 28.49 -4.28 18.82
C TYR A 181 28.77 -4.15 20.32
N ALA A 182 28.55 -2.96 20.87
CA ALA A 182 28.63 -2.76 22.31
C ALA A 182 27.52 -3.52 23.05
N PRO A 183 27.68 -3.83 24.36
CA PRO A 183 26.67 -4.55 25.14
C PRO A 183 25.30 -3.85 25.21
N ASP A 184 25.29 -2.52 25.15
CA ASP A 184 24.06 -1.72 25.09
C ASP A 184 23.40 -1.70 23.70
N GLY A 185 24.06 -2.29 22.70
CA GLY A 185 23.60 -2.36 21.31
C GLY A 185 23.65 -1.06 20.52
N ARG A 186 24.20 0.04 21.08
CA ARG A 186 24.12 1.37 20.45
C ARG A 186 25.39 1.79 19.71
N ALA A 187 26.48 1.07 19.91
CA ALA A 187 27.73 1.33 19.23
C ALA A 187 28.16 0.17 18.33
N LEU A 188 28.65 0.50 17.14
CA LEU A 188 29.34 -0.42 16.24
C LEU A 188 30.84 -0.11 16.22
N SER A 189 31.68 -1.14 16.19
CA SER A 189 33.15 -1.00 16.16
C SER A 189 33.79 -1.96 15.17
N ILE A 190 34.90 -1.55 14.56
CA ILE A 190 35.71 -2.40 13.70
C ILE A 190 37.20 -2.26 14.06
N SER A 191 37.92 -3.38 13.97
CA SER A 191 39.37 -3.38 14.13
C SER A 191 40.04 -2.79 12.89
N LEU A 192 41.22 -2.19 13.08
CA LEU A 192 42.04 -1.68 12.00
C LEU A 192 43.32 -2.48 11.85
N GLY A 193 43.76 -2.64 10.59
CA GLY A 193 45.12 -3.08 10.28
C GLY A 193 46.14 -1.98 10.59
N LEU A 194 47.42 -2.31 10.41
CA LEU A 194 48.51 -1.36 10.58
C LEU A 194 48.34 -0.17 9.62
N GLY A 195 48.06 1.01 10.19
CA GLY A 195 47.96 2.29 9.49
C GLY A 195 49.23 3.13 9.65
N GLY A 196 49.45 4.05 8.72
CA GLY A 196 50.52 5.03 8.77
C GLY A 196 49.97 6.46 8.86
N PRO A 197 50.83 7.47 8.75
CA PRO A 197 50.41 8.87 8.64
C PRO A 197 49.48 9.09 7.44
N GLY A 198 48.47 9.96 7.61
CA GLY A 198 47.52 10.30 6.55
C GLY A 198 46.10 10.53 7.04
N ILE A 199 45.20 10.87 6.12
CA ILE A 199 43.78 11.05 6.40
C ILE A 199 43.03 9.75 6.11
N TYR A 200 42.23 9.33 7.08
CA TYR A 200 41.37 8.16 7.02
C TYR A 200 39.92 8.58 7.04
N THR A 201 39.11 7.98 6.17
CA THR A 201 37.66 8.16 6.10
C THR A 201 36.98 6.90 6.57
N VAL A 202 36.08 7.06 7.53
CA VAL A 202 35.23 6.02 8.09
C VAL A 202 33.85 6.21 7.48
N THR A 203 33.32 5.17 6.84
CA THR A 203 31.92 5.10 6.42
C THR A 203 31.21 4.02 7.23
N TRP A 204 29.98 4.29 7.64
CA TRP A 204 29.19 3.36 8.43
C TRP A 204 27.74 3.33 7.96
N THR A 205 27.09 2.20 8.22
CA THR A 205 25.65 2.02 8.03
C THR A 205 25.06 1.25 9.20
N ALA A 206 23.81 1.50 9.55
CA ALA A 206 23.09 0.79 10.61
C ALA A 206 21.59 0.77 10.34
N VAL A 207 20.91 -0.31 10.71
CA VAL A 207 19.44 -0.35 10.80
C VAL A 207 19.06 -0.26 12.28
N SER A 208 18.15 0.63 12.64
CA SER A 208 17.65 0.72 14.02
C SER A 208 16.85 -0.53 14.39
N ALA A 209 17.10 -1.10 15.57
CA ALA A 209 16.28 -2.17 16.15
C ALA A 209 14.93 -1.65 16.69
N VAL A 210 14.77 -0.33 16.78
CA VAL A 210 13.54 0.32 17.28
C VAL A 210 12.52 0.47 16.17
N ASP A 211 12.89 1.15 15.08
CA ASP A 211 11.97 1.53 14.00
C ASP A 211 12.30 0.87 12.64
N GLY A 212 13.42 0.17 12.54
CA GLY A 212 13.86 -0.50 11.31
C GLY A 212 14.33 0.46 10.21
N HIS A 213 14.62 1.72 10.53
CA HIS A 213 15.15 2.67 9.55
C HIS A 213 16.65 2.52 9.36
N PHE A 214 17.05 2.56 8.09
CA PHE A 214 18.44 2.55 7.68
C PHE A 214 19.05 3.95 7.83
N THR A 215 20.21 4.01 8.46
CA THR A 215 21.01 5.21 8.70
C THR A 215 22.43 4.97 8.20
N ALA A 216 23.09 6.02 7.73
CA ALA A 216 24.47 5.95 7.29
C ALA A 216 25.15 7.29 7.56
N GLY A 217 26.47 7.26 7.53
CA GLY A 217 27.25 8.47 7.62
C GLY A 217 28.72 8.21 7.35
N SER A 218 29.46 9.29 7.32
CA SER A 218 30.90 9.24 7.24
C SER A 218 31.54 10.32 8.11
N PHE A 219 32.76 10.07 8.54
CA PHE A 219 33.62 11.09 9.13
C PHE A 219 35.07 10.74 8.80
N SER A 220 35.97 11.70 8.96
CA SER A 220 37.40 11.46 8.78
C SER A 220 38.18 11.75 10.06
N TYR A 221 39.36 11.16 10.17
CA TYR A 221 40.37 11.48 11.17
C TYR A 221 41.75 11.50 10.50
N GLY A 222 42.66 12.31 11.03
CA GLY A 222 44.04 12.40 10.57
C GLY A 222 45.00 11.66 11.51
N VAL A 223 46.05 11.08 10.96
CA VAL A 223 47.18 10.51 11.71
C VAL A 223 48.44 11.28 11.33
N GLN A 224 49.13 11.83 12.33
CA GLN A 224 50.32 12.66 12.16
C GLN A 224 51.50 11.84 11.61
N ASP A 225 52.34 12.52 10.83
CA ASP A 225 53.67 12.03 10.49
C ASP A 225 54.65 12.17 11.67
N LYS A 226 55.86 11.67 11.49
CA LYS A 226 56.94 11.77 12.50
C LYS A 226 57.30 13.20 12.89
N ASN A 227 56.88 14.21 12.12
CA ASN A 227 57.12 15.62 12.36
C ASN A 227 55.89 16.32 12.99
N GLY A 228 54.82 15.58 13.30
CA GLY A 228 53.59 16.12 13.89
C GLY A 228 52.58 16.69 12.89
N ASN A 229 52.80 16.51 11.58
CA ASN A 229 51.97 17.11 10.54
C ASN A 229 50.97 16.11 9.93
N VAL A 230 49.81 16.62 9.50
CA VAL A 230 48.88 15.90 8.60
C VAL A 230 48.82 16.66 7.29
N ASN A 231 49.05 15.99 6.17
CA ASN A 231 48.94 16.62 4.86
C ASN A 231 47.47 16.63 4.42
N GLY A 232 46.93 17.80 4.11
CA GLY A 232 45.53 17.96 3.71
C GLY A 232 44.61 18.46 4.84
N THR A 233 43.34 18.71 4.48
CA THR A 233 42.30 19.11 5.43
C THR A 233 41.48 17.88 5.81
N VAL A 234 41.35 17.58 7.10
CA VAL A 234 40.53 16.46 7.58
C VAL A 234 39.04 16.84 7.51
N PRO A 235 38.23 16.18 6.67
CA PRO A 235 36.80 16.44 6.64
C PRO A 235 36.13 16.10 7.99
N GLY A 236 35.15 16.92 8.38
CA GLY A 236 34.33 16.69 9.57
C GLY A 236 33.28 15.59 9.38
N LEU A 237 32.31 15.53 10.30
CA LEU A 237 31.17 14.62 10.19
C LEU A 237 30.32 14.99 8.96
N SER A 238 30.04 14.00 8.13
CA SER A 238 29.06 14.06 7.06
C SER A 238 27.99 13.01 7.31
N SER A 239 26.86 13.41 7.89
CA SER A 239 25.67 12.56 8.00
C SER A 239 24.79 12.75 6.77
N THR A 240 25.17 12.14 5.65
CA THR A 240 24.25 12.05 4.50
C THR A 240 23.17 11.02 4.83
N GLY A 241 21.92 11.36 4.52
CA GLY A 241 20.81 10.40 4.60
C GLY A 241 21.19 9.11 3.90
N ALA A 242 20.88 7.99 4.54
CA ALA A 242 21.38 6.69 4.14
C ALA A 242 20.92 6.29 2.73
N PRO A 243 21.74 5.57 1.94
CA PRO A 243 21.29 5.09 0.63
C PRO A 243 20.02 4.26 0.75
N ILE A 244 18.96 4.71 0.08
CA ILE A 244 17.63 4.10 0.14
C ILE A 244 17.69 2.75 -0.60
N SER A 245 17.44 1.64 0.10
CA SER A 245 17.34 0.31 -0.52
C SER A 245 16.07 0.23 -1.39
N PRO A 246 16.18 0.07 -2.73
CA PRO A 246 15.00 0.02 -3.60
C PRO A 246 14.09 -1.19 -3.28
N LEU A 247 14.70 -2.32 -2.90
CA LEU A 247 13.96 -3.52 -2.51
C LEU A 247 13.15 -3.29 -1.22
N GLU A 248 13.75 -2.64 -0.23
CA GLU A 248 13.10 -2.31 1.03
C GLU A 248 11.91 -1.35 0.82
N VAL A 249 12.11 -0.32 -0.01
CA VAL A 249 11.03 0.60 -0.41
C VAL A 249 9.91 -0.15 -1.13
N ALA A 250 10.25 -1.05 -2.06
CA ALA A 250 9.26 -1.85 -2.77
C ALA A 250 8.46 -2.73 -1.81
N LEU A 251 9.12 -3.43 -0.88
CA LEU A 251 8.45 -4.28 0.12
C LEU A 251 7.53 -3.46 1.02
N ARG A 252 7.99 -2.33 1.57
CA ARG A 252 7.13 -1.43 2.36
C ARG A 252 5.94 -0.93 1.56
N SER A 253 6.17 -0.49 0.33
CA SER A 253 5.10 0.03 -0.56
C SER A 253 4.05 -1.03 -0.88
N ILE A 254 4.48 -2.26 -1.20
CA ILE A 254 3.59 -3.40 -1.43
C ILE A 254 2.80 -3.73 -0.16
N GLY A 255 3.47 -3.70 1.01
CA GLY A 255 2.82 -3.93 2.30
C GLY A 255 1.72 -2.92 2.59
N PHE A 256 2.02 -1.63 2.48
CA PHE A 256 1.03 -0.57 2.70
C PHE A 256 -0.12 -0.64 1.71
N LEU A 257 0.17 -0.82 0.41
CA LEU A 257 -0.86 -0.90 -0.62
C LEU A 257 -1.74 -2.15 -0.44
N GLY A 258 -1.13 -3.30 -0.15
CA GLY A 258 -1.84 -4.56 0.08
C GLY A 258 -2.78 -4.46 1.29
N LEU A 259 -2.31 -3.90 2.39
CA LEU A 259 -3.13 -3.67 3.59
C LEU A 259 -4.25 -2.65 3.33
N ALA A 260 -3.96 -1.55 2.63
CA ALA A 260 -4.95 -0.53 2.27
C ALA A 260 -6.09 -1.13 1.43
N ILE A 261 -5.76 -1.91 0.40
CA ILE A 261 -6.76 -2.58 -0.45
C ILE A 261 -7.59 -3.58 0.36
N ALA A 262 -6.94 -4.42 1.17
CA ALA A 262 -7.62 -5.41 2.01
C ALA A 262 -8.60 -4.75 3.00
N LEU A 263 -8.18 -3.69 3.69
CA LEU A 263 -9.03 -2.94 4.63
C LEU A 263 -10.19 -2.26 3.91
N GLY A 264 -9.90 -1.46 2.88
CA GLY A 264 -10.91 -0.67 2.18
C GLY A 264 -11.98 -1.54 1.51
N ILE A 265 -11.58 -2.62 0.82
CA ILE A 265 -12.56 -3.54 0.22
C ILE A 265 -13.31 -4.34 1.29
N GLY A 266 -12.66 -4.75 2.39
CA GLY A 266 -13.33 -5.41 3.51
C GLY A 266 -14.45 -4.53 4.10
N VAL A 267 -14.15 -3.26 4.38
CA VAL A 267 -15.13 -2.27 4.87
C VAL A 267 -16.22 -2.03 3.82
N MET A 268 -15.86 -1.87 2.55
CA MET A 268 -16.83 -1.72 1.47
C MET A 268 -17.78 -2.93 1.38
N ALA A 269 -17.26 -4.16 1.45
CA ALA A 269 -18.06 -5.38 1.46
C ALA A 269 -19.02 -5.43 2.66
N ASN A 270 -18.54 -5.01 3.85
CA ASN A 270 -19.35 -4.99 5.07
C ASN A 270 -20.49 -3.99 5.02
N PHE A 271 -20.26 -2.78 4.52
CA PHE A 271 -21.26 -1.70 4.53
C PHE A 271 -22.11 -1.61 3.25
N MET A 272 -21.64 -2.14 2.12
CA MET A 272 -22.40 -2.11 0.86
C MET A 272 -23.04 -3.47 0.55
N TRP A 273 -22.28 -4.57 0.58
CA TRP A 273 -22.81 -5.87 0.14
C TRP A 273 -23.70 -6.55 1.18
N LEU A 274 -23.29 -6.59 2.46
CA LEU A 274 -24.09 -7.25 3.49
C LEU A 274 -25.48 -6.61 3.66
N PRO A 275 -25.62 -5.26 3.63
CA PRO A 275 -26.94 -4.64 3.70
C PRO A 275 -27.74 -4.74 2.40
N ALA A 276 -27.10 -4.69 1.23
CA ALA A 276 -27.77 -4.84 -0.07
C ALA A 276 -28.49 -6.20 -0.20
N GLY A 277 -28.01 -7.22 0.50
CA GLY A 277 -28.74 -8.47 0.65
C GLY A 277 -30.16 -8.34 1.20
N ARG A 278 -30.46 -7.34 2.02
CA ARG A 278 -31.81 -7.20 2.58
C ARG A 278 -32.84 -6.70 1.55
N ASP A 279 -32.38 -6.17 0.43
CA ASP A 279 -33.20 -5.65 -0.65
C ASP A 279 -33.35 -6.70 -1.77
N PRO A 280 -34.57 -7.18 -2.06
CA PRO A 280 -34.83 -8.13 -3.14
C PRO A 280 -34.37 -7.65 -4.53
N ASP A 281 -34.49 -6.34 -4.81
CA ASP A 281 -34.14 -5.77 -6.11
C ASP A 281 -32.61 -5.76 -6.29
N ALA A 282 -31.89 -5.36 -5.24
CA ALA A 282 -30.43 -5.40 -5.23
C ALA A 282 -29.91 -6.85 -5.31
N ARG A 283 -30.54 -7.81 -4.63
CA ARG A 283 -30.19 -9.24 -4.74
C ARG A 283 -30.42 -9.81 -6.13
N GLY A 284 -31.47 -9.36 -6.82
CA GLY A 284 -31.79 -9.76 -8.19
C GLY A 284 -30.79 -9.20 -9.22
N ALA A 285 -30.05 -8.15 -8.88
CA ALA A 285 -29.08 -7.55 -9.79
C ALA A 285 -27.89 -8.49 -10.04
N ARG A 286 -27.57 -8.72 -11.32
CA ARG A 286 -26.41 -9.53 -11.75
C ARG A 286 -25.08 -9.02 -11.16
N ALA A 287 -24.99 -7.71 -10.95
CA ALA A 287 -23.84 -7.06 -10.31
C ALA A 287 -23.61 -7.57 -8.87
N TYR A 288 -24.67 -7.80 -8.08
CA TYR A 288 -24.55 -8.20 -6.68
C TYR A 288 -23.78 -9.51 -6.52
N GLY A 289 -24.14 -10.53 -7.31
CA GLY A 289 -23.51 -11.86 -7.26
C GLY A 289 -22.13 -11.93 -7.93
N LEU A 290 -21.86 -11.15 -8.98
CA LEU A 290 -20.59 -11.23 -9.73
C LEU A 290 -19.51 -10.28 -9.19
N ALA A 291 -19.88 -9.08 -8.74
CA ALA A 291 -18.92 -8.10 -8.24
C ALA A 291 -18.34 -8.54 -6.88
N PHE A 292 -19.12 -9.22 -6.04
CA PHE A 292 -18.66 -9.66 -4.72
C PHE A 292 -17.45 -10.61 -4.81
N PRO A 293 -17.49 -11.76 -5.52
CA PRO A 293 -16.30 -12.61 -5.67
C PRO A 293 -15.08 -11.88 -6.25
N ILE A 294 -15.28 -10.90 -7.13
CA ILE A 294 -14.18 -10.10 -7.69
C ILE A 294 -13.52 -9.27 -6.58
N LEU A 295 -14.30 -8.57 -5.76
CA LEU A 295 -13.80 -7.81 -4.60
C LEU A 295 -13.03 -8.70 -3.63
N LEU A 296 -13.57 -9.88 -3.31
CA LEU A 296 -12.91 -10.82 -2.41
C LEU A 296 -11.63 -11.39 -3.01
N ASN A 297 -11.59 -11.63 -4.33
CA ASN A 297 -10.37 -12.07 -5.00
C ASN A 297 -9.28 -10.99 -5.00
N VAL A 298 -9.63 -9.73 -5.26
CA VAL A 298 -8.70 -8.59 -5.18
C VAL A 298 -8.15 -8.46 -3.76
N SER A 299 -9.03 -8.53 -2.75
CA SER A 299 -8.63 -8.49 -1.33
C SER A 299 -7.73 -9.66 -0.95
N ARG A 300 -8.00 -10.86 -1.47
CA ARG A 300 -7.16 -12.05 -1.27
C ARG A 300 -5.76 -11.87 -1.84
N ILE A 301 -5.65 -11.35 -3.07
CA ILE A 301 -4.35 -11.06 -3.70
C ILE A 301 -3.61 -9.98 -2.93
N ALA A 302 -4.30 -8.93 -2.50
CA ALA A 302 -3.73 -7.85 -1.70
C ALA A 302 -3.24 -8.33 -0.33
N ALA A 303 -3.99 -9.20 0.36
CA ALA A 303 -3.60 -9.82 1.62
C ALA A 303 -2.39 -10.74 1.47
N PHE A 304 -2.32 -11.51 0.36
CA PHE A 304 -1.13 -12.29 0.03
C PHE A 304 0.10 -11.39 -0.19
N ALA A 305 -0.05 -10.32 -0.99
CA ALA A 305 1.03 -9.37 -1.25
C ALA A 305 1.52 -8.69 0.04
N PHE A 306 0.60 -8.31 0.93
CA PHE A 306 0.93 -7.82 2.26
C PHE A 306 1.74 -8.85 3.06
N ALA A 307 1.25 -10.09 3.20
CA ALA A 307 1.96 -11.13 3.95
C ALA A 307 3.35 -11.41 3.36
N ALA A 308 3.45 -11.57 2.04
CA ALA A 308 4.72 -11.80 1.34
C ALA A 308 5.71 -10.64 1.53
N SER A 309 5.22 -9.39 1.51
CA SER A 309 6.07 -8.23 1.77
C SER A 309 6.61 -8.19 3.19
N MET A 310 5.81 -8.57 4.19
CA MET A 310 6.25 -8.64 5.59
C MET A 310 7.25 -9.77 5.80
N VAL A 311 7.08 -10.92 5.13
CA VAL A 311 8.09 -12.00 5.12
C VAL A 311 9.39 -11.51 4.48
N GLY A 312 9.32 -10.74 3.39
CA GLY A 312 10.49 -10.13 2.76
C GLY A 312 11.22 -9.15 3.70
N LEU A 313 10.50 -8.29 4.42
CA LEU A 313 11.10 -7.40 5.42
C LEU A 313 11.71 -8.18 6.59
N PHE A 314 11.04 -9.23 7.07
CA PHE A 314 11.57 -10.10 8.11
C PHE A 314 12.87 -10.79 7.65
N ALA A 315 12.90 -11.25 6.40
CA ALA A 315 14.09 -11.85 5.79
C ALA A 315 15.23 -10.85 5.65
N LEU A 316 14.96 -9.61 5.22
CA LEU A 316 15.97 -8.54 5.16
C LEU A 316 16.53 -8.21 6.54
N ALA A 317 15.71 -8.24 7.58
CA ALA A 317 16.11 -7.89 8.94
C ALA A 317 16.93 -8.98 9.65
N THR A 318 16.78 -10.24 9.24
CA THR A 318 17.30 -11.42 9.97
C THR A 318 18.20 -12.32 9.13
N GLY A 319 18.27 -12.10 7.82
CA GLY A 319 18.89 -13.04 6.88
C GLY A 319 18.19 -14.40 6.81
N LEU A 320 17.04 -14.58 7.47
CA LEU A 320 16.42 -15.88 7.79
C LEU A 320 17.35 -16.82 8.58
N GLU A 321 18.38 -16.29 9.23
CA GLU A 321 19.25 -17.08 10.10
C GLU A 321 18.54 -17.31 11.43
N GLY A 322 18.35 -18.58 11.82
CA GLY A 322 17.58 -18.92 13.03
C GLY A 322 18.07 -18.24 14.29
N GLY A 323 19.40 -18.07 14.44
CA GLY A 323 20.01 -17.35 15.57
C GLY A 323 19.68 -15.86 15.59
N LEU A 324 19.84 -15.16 14.46
CA LEU A 324 19.53 -13.72 14.35
C LEU A 324 18.03 -13.45 14.41
N ALA A 325 17.21 -14.33 13.84
CA ALA A 325 15.76 -14.26 13.95
C ALA A 325 15.30 -14.40 15.42
N ALA A 326 15.85 -15.37 16.16
CA ALA A 326 15.54 -15.53 17.58
C ALA A 326 16.01 -14.32 18.40
N GLN A 327 17.23 -13.84 18.20
CA GLN A 327 17.72 -12.63 18.88
C GLN A 327 16.91 -11.38 18.54
N GLY A 328 16.54 -11.21 17.26
CA GLY A 328 15.70 -10.09 16.82
C GLY A 328 14.31 -10.14 17.46
N LEU A 329 13.68 -11.31 17.53
CA LEU A 329 12.40 -11.46 18.20
C LEU A 329 12.47 -11.15 19.71
N LEU A 330 13.63 -11.32 20.34
CA LEU A 330 13.81 -10.99 21.76
C LEU A 330 14.13 -9.50 21.98
N ASN A 331 14.96 -8.91 21.13
CA ASN A 331 15.63 -7.64 21.41
C ASN A 331 15.30 -6.50 20.42
N SER A 332 14.50 -6.75 19.39
CA SER A 332 14.19 -5.77 18.34
C SER A 332 12.69 -5.57 18.21
N ALA A 333 12.22 -4.39 18.64
CA ALA A 333 10.82 -3.98 18.52
C ALA A 333 10.38 -3.96 17.05
N TYR A 334 11.29 -3.58 16.14
CA TYR A 334 11.06 -3.66 14.70
C TYR A 334 10.76 -5.10 14.25
N VAL A 335 11.64 -6.06 14.57
CA VAL A 335 11.47 -7.47 14.15
C VAL A 335 10.20 -8.07 14.75
N GLN A 336 9.90 -7.78 16.02
CA GLN A 336 8.65 -8.19 16.66
C GLN A 336 7.42 -7.65 15.93
N SER A 337 7.43 -6.36 15.60
CA SER A 337 6.31 -5.73 14.88
C SER A 337 6.10 -6.34 13.49
N VAL A 338 7.18 -6.65 12.77
CA VAL A 338 7.12 -7.30 11.46
C VAL A 338 6.59 -8.72 11.59
N ALA A 339 7.07 -9.49 12.57
CA ALA A 339 6.61 -10.87 12.80
C ALA A 339 5.12 -10.95 13.14
N VAL A 340 4.62 -10.03 13.98
CA VAL A 340 3.18 -9.91 14.26
C VAL A 340 2.39 -9.62 12.98
N ARG A 341 2.88 -8.72 12.12
CA ARG A 341 2.24 -8.39 10.84
C ARG A 341 2.31 -9.53 9.83
N VAL A 342 3.34 -10.38 9.85
CA VAL A 342 3.35 -11.64 9.08
C VAL A 342 2.19 -12.53 9.51
N ALA A 343 2.03 -12.77 10.81
CA ALA A 343 0.94 -13.61 11.33
C ALA A 343 -0.45 -13.05 10.97
N ILE A 344 -0.64 -11.74 11.13
CA ILE A 344 -1.87 -11.06 10.73
C ILE A 344 -2.11 -11.18 9.22
N GLY A 345 -1.07 -10.98 8.40
CA GLY A 345 -1.16 -11.09 6.94
C GLY A 345 -1.54 -12.50 6.48
N VAL A 346 -0.98 -13.54 7.08
CA VAL A 346 -1.38 -14.94 6.83
C VAL A 346 -2.83 -15.15 7.23
N GLY A 347 -3.25 -14.66 8.40
CA GLY A 347 -4.65 -14.72 8.84
C GLY A 347 -5.61 -14.04 7.86
N LEU A 348 -5.27 -12.84 7.40
CA LEU A 348 -6.03 -12.11 6.38
C LEU A 348 -6.12 -12.91 5.07
N PHE A 349 -5.01 -13.46 4.59
CA PHE A 349 -4.99 -14.26 3.37
C PHE A 349 -5.90 -15.50 3.48
N VAL A 350 -5.85 -16.20 4.62
CA VAL A 350 -6.70 -17.38 4.87
C VAL A 350 -8.18 -16.97 4.93
N LEU A 351 -8.53 -15.92 5.66
CA LEU A 351 -9.91 -15.46 5.79
C LEU A 351 -10.48 -14.96 4.45
N PHE A 352 -9.74 -14.16 3.69
CA PHE A 352 -10.16 -13.73 2.36
C PHE A 352 -10.24 -14.89 1.37
N SER A 353 -9.34 -15.88 1.46
CA SER A 353 -9.42 -17.11 0.66
C SER A 353 -10.68 -17.91 0.97
N ARG A 354 -11.03 -18.04 2.26
CA ARG A 354 -12.26 -18.69 2.72
C ARG A 354 -13.50 -17.93 2.25
N ALA A 355 -13.53 -16.61 2.41
CA ALA A 355 -14.64 -15.75 1.95
C ALA A 355 -14.82 -15.84 0.43
N PHE A 356 -13.71 -15.78 -0.33
CA PHE A 356 -13.73 -15.94 -1.78
C PHE A 356 -14.25 -17.32 -2.20
N ALA A 357 -13.78 -18.40 -1.57
CA ALA A 357 -14.25 -19.75 -1.88
C ALA A 357 -15.77 -19.89 -1.65
N ARG A 358 -16.27 -19.36 -0.52
CA ARG A 358 -17.71 -19.34 -0.19
C ARG A 358 -18.52 -18.47 -1.13
N SER A 359 -18.00 -17.31 -1.55
CA SER A 359 -18.72 -16.38 -2.44
C SER A 359 -19.13 -16.99 -3.79
N ARG A 360 -18.53 -18.12 -4.18
CA ARG A 360 -18.88 -18.83 -5.42
C ARG A 360 -20.14 -19.69 -5.31
N THR A 361 -20.55 -20.03 -4.09
CA THR A 361 -21.65 -20.97 -3.81
C THR A 361 -22.68 -20.43 -2.84
N GLU A 362 -22.29 -19.47 -2.01
CA GLU A 362 -23.08 -18.90 -0.95
C GLU A 362 -23.32 -17.41 -1.21
N SER A 363 -24.44 -16.90 -0.69
CA SER A 363 -24.77 -15.49 -0.76
C SER A 363 -23.84 -14.65 0.15
N PRO A 364 -23.59 -13.36 -0.17
CA PRO A 364 -22.67 -12.50 0.56
C PRO A 364 -22.90 -12.44 2.08
N GLU A 365 -24.16 -12.52 2.52
CA GLU A 365 -24.55 -12.39 3.93
C GLU A 365 -23.99 -13.54 4.79
N LYS A 366 -23.80 -14.74 4.21
CA LYS A 366 -23.19 -15.88 4.90
C LYS A 366 -21.70 -15.69 5.19
N SER A 367 -21.07 -14.70 4.55
CA SER A 367 -19.67 -14.33 4.77
C SER A 367 -19.49 -13.20 5.78
N ALA A 368 -20.57 -12.67 6.39
CA ALA A 368 -20.54 -11.50 7.27
C ALA A 368 -19.48 -11.60 8.38
N TRP A 369 -19.48 -12.70 9.14
CA TRP A 369 -18.51 -12.89 10.22
C TRP A 369 -17.06 -12.93 9.70
N THR A 370 -16.82 -13.61 8.58
CA THR A 370 -15.48 -13.69 7.97
C THR A 370 -15.00 -12.30 7.54
N ILE A 371 -15.88 -11.48 6.93
CA ILE A 371 -15.56 -10.11 6.53
C ILE A 371 -15.30 -9.22 7.74
N GLN A 372 -16.09 -9.32 8.81
CA GLN A 372 -15.85 -8.56 10.03
C GLN A 372 -14.53 -8.94 10.68
N ALA A 373 -14.19 -10.23 10.71
CA ALA A 373 -12.90 -10.71 11.20
C ALA A 373 -11.73 -10.16 10.36
N THR A 374 -11.86 -10.04 9.03
CA THR A 374 -10.79 -9.41 8.22
C THR A 374 -10.65 -7.93 8.52
N ILE A 375 -11.74 -7.19 8.73
CA ILE A 375 -11.66 -5.77 9.13
C ILE A 375 -10.92 -5.62 10.46
N VAL A 376 -11.27 -6.42 11.47
CA VAL A 376 -10.60 -6.39 12.77
C VAL A 376 -9.11 -6.69 12.65
N LEU A 377 -8.73 -7.71 11.88
CA LEU A 377 -7.32 -8.03 11.63
C LEU A 377 -6.59 -6.93 10.84
N SER A 378 -7.23 -6.32 9.84
CA SER A 378 -6.64 -5.21 9.10
C SER A 378 -6.42 -3.99 10.00
N LEU A 379 -7.36 -3.67 10.89
CA LEU A 379 -7.19 -2.62 11.89
C LEU A 379 -6.08 -2.98 12.90
N ALA A 380 -5.98 -4.24 13.32
CA ALA A 380 -4.88 -4.70 14.16
C ALA A 380 -3.52 -4.56 13.47
N ALA A 381 -3.43 -4.82 12.16
CA ALA A 381 -2.21 -4.56 11.38
C ALA A 381 -1.87 -3.07 11.27
N VAL A 382 -2.88 -2.19 11.15
CA VAL A 382 -2.69 -0.73 11.17
C VAL A 382 -2.16 -0.27 12.53
N VAL A 383 -2.74 -0.74 13.63
CA VAL A 383 -2.24 -0.41 14.98
C VAL A 383 -0.84 -0.96 15.19
N ALA A 384 -0.56 -2.20 14.77
CA ALA A 384 0.78 -2.77 14.82
C ALA A 384 1.78 -2.00 13.95
N ALA A 385 1.32 -1.37 12.85
CA ALA A 385 2.09 -0.43 12.05
C ALA A 385 2.49 0.80 12.87
N SER A 386 1.50 1.46 13.46
CA SER A 386 1.68 2.70 14.22
C SER A 386 2.43 2.54 15.55
N LEU A 387 2.37 1.37 16.18
CA LEU A 387 3.19 1.09 17.37
C LEU A 387 4.69 1.04 17.06
N GLY A 388 5.06 0.77 15.80
CA GLY A 388 6.45 0.79 15.33
C GLY A 388 6.86 2.11 14.68
N THR A 389 6.02 3.16 14.72
CA THR A 389 6.36 4.49 14.17
C THR A 389 6.79 5.45 15.28
N HIS A 390 7.39 6.57 14.86
CA HIS A 390 7.84 7.67 15.75
C HIS A 390 6.76 8.19 16.69
N ALA A 391 5.49 7.98 16.34
CA ALA A 391 4.34 8.28 17.17
C ALA A 391 4.37 7.61 18.56
N ALA A 392 5.04 6.46 18.70
CA ALA A 392 5.21 5.74 19.96
C ALA A 392 6.39 6.24 20.81
N ALA A 393 7.31 7.03 20.23
CA ALA A 393 8.59 7.39 20.85
C ALA A 393 8.53 8.62 21.77
N VAL A 394 7.41 9.36 21.82
CA VAL A 394 7.24 10.55 22.69
C VAL A 394 6.44 10.17 23.95
N PRO A 395 7.06 10.06 25.14
CA PRO A 395 6.42 9.43 26.31
C PRO A 395 5.14 10.12 26.82
N VAL A 396 5.01 11.43 26.61
CA VAL A 396 3.91 12.24 27.16
C VAL A 396 2.63 12.15 26.30
N ILE A 397 2.74 11.82 25.02
CA ILE A 397 1.61 11.78 24.06
C ILE A 397 1.58 10.51 23.20
N ALA A 398 2.38 9.49 23.51
CA ALA A 398 2.53 8.28 22.70
C ALA A 398 1.18 7.65 22.30
N GLY A 399 0.22 7.59 23.23
CA GLY A 399 -1.12 7.07 22.94
C GLY A 399 -1.90 7.89 21.90
N ILE A 400 -1.81 9.22 21.97
CA ILE A 400 -2.46 10.13 21.01
C ILE A 400 -1.76 10.07 19.66
N GLY A 401 -0.43 10.05 19.65
CA GLY A 401 0.36 9.92 18.43
C GLY A 401 0.02 8.63 17.69
N VAL A 402 0.07 7.49 18.37
CA VAL A 402 -0.24 6.18 17.77
C VAL A 402 -1.68 6.14 17.27
N ALA A 403 -2.63 6.71 18.02
CA ALA A 403 -4.02 6.78 17.58
C ALA A 403 -4.21 7.67 16.34
N ALA A 404 -3.54 8.82 16.27
CA ALA A 404 -3.60 9.72 15.12
C ALA A 404 -2.95 9.09 13.88
N ASP A 405 -1.80 8.43 14.04
CA ASP A 405 -1.12 7.71 12.98
C ASP A 405 -1.98 6.53 12.46
N ALA A 406 -2.56 5.74 13.37
CA ALA A 406 -3.46 4.65 13.01
C ALA A 406 -4.73 5.16 12.33
N ALA A 407 -5.30 6.28 12.77
CA ALA A 407 -6.45 6.92 12.12
C ALA A 407 -6.09 7.41 10.72
N HIS A 408 -4.90 7.98 10.54
CA HIS A 408 -4.40 8.42 9.24
C HIS A 408 -4.23 7.24 8.27
N PHE A 409 -3.52 6.19 8.68
CA PHE A 409 -3.36 4.97 7.88
C PHE A 409 -4.69 4.27 7.60
N GLY A 410 -5.60 4.24 8.59
CA GLY A 410 -6.96 3.75 8.41
C GLY A 410 -7.72 4.55 7.35
N GLY A 411 -7.65 5.88 7.41
CA GLY A 411 -8.25 6.79 6.43
C GLY A 411 -7.69 6.58 5.01
N ILE A 412 -6.37 6.45 4.87
CA ILE A 412 -5.72 6.10 3.59
C ILE A 412 -6.22 4.75 3.09
N GLY A 413 -6.30 3.74 3.98
CA GLY A 413 -6.78 2.41 3.64
C GLY A 413 -8.22 2.42 3.12
N LEU A 414 -9.11 3.15 3.78
CA LEU A 414 -10.50 3.32 3.35
C LEU A 414 -10.59 4.01 1.97
N TRP A 415 -9.80 5.07 1.76
CA TRP A 415 -9.83 5.84 0.52
C TRP A 415 -9.22 5.08 -0.67
N VAL A 416 -7.96 4.64 -0.53
CA VAL A 416 -7.23 3.91 -1.58
C VAL A 416 -7.89 2.56 -1.85
N GLY A 417 -8.21 1.81 -0.79
CA GLY A 417 -8.84 0.50 -0.94
C GLY A 417 -10.28 0.57 -1.44
N GLY A 418 -11.06 1.58 -1.02
CA GLY A 418 -12.38 1.85 -1.58
C GLY A 418 -12.33 2.18 -3.07
N LEU A 419 -11.40 3.05 -3.48
CA LEU A 419 -11.19 3.39 -4.90
C LEU A 419 -10.78 2.16 -5.72
N ALA A 420 -9.85 1.35 -5.21
CA ALA A 420 -9.44 0.10 -5.85
C ALA A 420 -10.63 -0.86 -6.00
N GLY A 421 -11.47 -0.96 -4.98
CA GLY A 421 -12.72 -1.72 -5.00
C GLY A 421 -13.66 -1.24 -6.12
N ILE A 422 -13.97 0.05 -6.16
CA ILE A 422 -14.82 0.67 -7.19
C ILE A 422 -14.26 0.40 -8.59
N VAL A 423 -12.95 0.58 -8.79
CA VAL A 423 -12.29 0.32 -10.07
C VAL A 423 -12.40 -1.15 -10.48
N ALA A 424 -12.25 -2.08 -9.54
CA ALA A 424 -12.33 -3.51 -9.80
C ALA A 424 -13.72 -3.95 -10.29
N ILE A 425 -14.78 -3.25 -9.85
CA ILE A 425 -16.17 -3.57 -10.20
C ILE A 425 -16.82 -2.54 -11.14
N ARG A 426 -16.06 -1.59 -11.67
CA ARG A 426 -16.58 -0.44 -12.44
C ARG A 426 -17.49 -0.82 -13.60
N ASN A 427 -17.25 -1.98 -14.22
CA ASN A 427 -18.04 -2.47 -15.34
C ASN A 427 -19.46 -2.87 -14.93
N PHE A 428 -19.69 -3.15 -13.64
CA PHE A 428 -21.00 -3.46 -13.08
C PHE A 428 -21.74 -2.23 -12.58
N LEU A 429 -21.06 -1.08 -12.47
CA LEU A 429 -21.64 0.19 -12.02
C LEU A 429 -22.17 1.05 -13.18
N ARG A 430 -21.75 0.75 -14.41
CA ARG A 430 -22.30 1.42 -15.60
C ARG A 430 -23.64 0.79 -15.93
N GLN A 431 -24.71 1.61 -15.91
CA GLN A 431 -25.97 1.18 -16.51
C GLN A 431 -25.73 0.89 -18.00
N PRO A 432 -26.28 -0.21 -18.54
CA PRO A 432 -26.15 -0.56 -19.94
C PRO A 432 -26.74 0.50 -20.88
#